data_AF-A0A8S0Y4F0-F1
#
_entry.id   AF-A0A8S0Y4F0-F1
#
_cell.length_a   1.000
_cell.length_b   1.000
_cell.length_c   1.000
_cell.angle_alpha   90.00
_cell.angle_beta   90.00
_cell.angle_gamma   90.00
#
_symmetry.space_group_name_H-M   'P 1'
#
loop_
_entity.id
_entity.type
_entity.pdbx_description
1 polymer ?
#
loop_
_entity_poly.entity_id
_entity_poly.type
_entity_poly.pdbx_seq_one_letter_code
_entity_poly.pdbx_strand_id
1 'polypeptide(L)'
;MIKSYKSIFNSNNINTLLKNIGDCFNCDTISILNFNIDKNFVTLDKILDIKNNPFKALPKLSKINITNFGKSKLKLLFYNKEIIFVKNNCTTNFPIILENAEEELLIPIKSKNNLTTFIYMCSLDTNDNHINIDFINNDNFKYLLYSIINTYEMYFLSHEKNELIFELIYIMTEILKEKEPLMVFHPYNVADISKKIAIQLKLNYSSIDKIYLAGLLHDMGKLCINKNILNKTDNLTENEYIILKEHSIYGYNLLKNIYYDIAVYIKYHHEKIDGTGYPDNLKGDEIPLESKIISVADAIDAMYAARSYNTSKSLDSLVTELLHSADKKFDSTVVDAAIKVIIKSKNNSIYKLDNKVEWSTLTIKTSKASYSIDGILRKTDSEYIFKSNEFIFLNDINIADIQCMHLYICKNTIDIYQYKIAFNFFKENTLHIKEIHQIEFNNYFNLSWNLQGELIFCKFPISSIAIFKLGGDSLMFYCHINIKESLTKQFFNIKINFENDDELIVSGALIQLFKSGSNYYYELKYVNILETVREEIFSRIFKKQAELNIGFKW
;
A
#
# COMPACT_ATOMS: atom_id res chain seq x y z
N MET A 1 33.35 2.98 4.64
CA MET A 1 32.26 2.72 3.68
C MET A 1 31.38 1.49 3.98
N ILE A 2 31.62 0.66 5.02
CA ILE A 2 30.68 -0.43 5.44
C ILE A 2 30.04 -0.16 6.83
N LYS A 3 30.62 0.75 7.63
CA LYS A 3 30.17 1.01 9.02
C LYS A 3 28.97 1.98 9.13
N SER A 4 28.67 2.79 8.12
CA SER A 4 27.65 3.85 8.19
C SER A 4 26.23 3.41 7.79
N TYR A 5 26.06 2.24 7.17
CA TYR A 5 24.74 1.68 6.84
C TYR A 5 24.00 1.10 8.04
N LYS A 6 24.72 0.78 9.12
CA LYS A 6 24.11 0.32 10.37
C LYS A 6 23.25 1.41 11.02
N SER A 7 23.51 2.71 10.87
CA SER A 7 22.86 3.68 11.78
C SER A 7 21.37 3.93 11.56
N ILE A 8 20.84 3.75 10.34
CA ILE A 8 19.42 4.02 10.03
C ILE A 8 18.54 2.80 10.37
N PHE A 9 19.04 1.59 10.12
CA PHE A 9 18.41 0.31 10.47
C PHE A 9 19.31 -0.47 11.43
N ASN A 10 19.60 0.17 12.56
CA ASN A 10 20.60 -0.30 13.51
C ASN A 10 20.18 -1.62 14.14
N SER A 11 21.17 -2.42 14.57
CA SER A 11 20.91 -3.57 15.45
C SER A 11 20.02 -3.16 16.63
N ASN A 12 20.07 -1.90 17.04
CA ASN A 12 19.25 -1.29 18.09
C ASN A 12 17.75 -1.22 17.72
N ASN A 13 17.36 -0.95 16.46
CA ASN A 13 15.93 -0.93 16.08
C ASN A 13 15.33 -2.34 16.07
N ILE A 14 16.05 -3.32 15.51
CA ILE A 14 15.65 -4.73 15.60
C ILE A 14 15.61 -5.17 17.07
N ASN A 15 16.54 -4.70 17.91
CA ASN A 15 16.53 -5.02 19.33
C ASN A 15 15.31 -4.44 20.05
N THR A 16 14.96 -3.19 19.79
CA THR A 16 13.79 -2.54 20.38
C THR A 16 12.50 -3.24 19.95
N LEU A 17 12.37 -3.59 18.67
CA LEU A 17 11.19 -4.33 18.18
C LEU A 17 11.10 -5.73 18.79
N LEU A 18 12.22 -6.48 18.82
CA LEU A 18 12.26 -7.79 19.46
C LEU A 18 11.92 -7.69 20.96
N LYS A 19 12.44 -6.68 21.65
CA LYS A 19 12.09 -6.43 23.06
C LYS A 19 10.58 -6.20 23.23
N ASN A 20 9.98 -5.34 22.41
CA ASN A 20 8.54 -5.08 22.45
C ASN A 20 7.72 -6.36 22.21
N ILE A 21 8.15 -7.24 21.28
CA ILE A 21 7.48 -8.53 21.06
C ILE A 21 7.59 -9.39 22.32
N GLY A 22 8.81 -9.55 22.86
CA GLY A 22 8.99 -10.44 23.98
C GLY A 22 8.31 -9.95 25.26
N ASP A 23 8.20 -8.64 25.45
CA ASP A 23 7.39 -8.03 26.52
C ASP A 23 5.89 -8.41 26.37
N CYS A 24 5.34 -8.38 25.14
CA CYS A 24 3.96 -8.80 24.90
C CYS A 24 3.71 -10.29 25.19
N PHE A 25 4.68 -11.14 24.84
CA PHE A 25 4.56 -12.60 24.98
C PHE A 25 4.95 -13.11 26.38
N ASN A 26 5.41 -12.22 27.27
CA ASN A 26 5.92 -12.56 28.60
C ASN A 26 7.09 -13.58 28.59
N CYS A 27 7.90 -13.62 27.53
CA CYS A 27 9.05 -14.52 27.46
C CYS A 27 10.25 -13.98 28.27
N ASP A 28 11.17 -14.87 28.66
CA ASP A 28 12.43 -14.46 29.30
C ASP A 28 13.48 -14.04 28.26
N THR A 29 13.50 -14.72 27.11
CA THR A 29 14.46 -14.46 26.03
C THR A 29 13.78 -14.40 24.66
N ILE A 30 14.33 -13.56 23.77
CA ILE A 30 13.93 -13.49 22.36
C ILE A 30 15.15 -13.44 21.44
N SER A 31 15.09 -14.12 20.31
CA SER A 31 16.19 -14.21 19.34
C SER A 31 15.69 -14.39 17.92
N ILE A 32 16.58 -14.18 16.95
CA ILE A 32 16.36 -14.65 15.57
C ILE A 32 17.17 -15.93 15.35
N LEU A 33 16.47 -16.98 14.92
CA LEU A 33 17.04 -18.27 14.58
C LEU A 33 17.02 -18.49 13.07
N ASN A 34 18.13 -19.00 12.56
CA ASN A 34 18.25 -19.46 11.19
C ASN A 34 18.37 -20.98 11.20
N PHE A 35 17.34 -21.67 10.73
CA PHE A 35 17.30 -23.12 10.64
C PHE A 35 17.67 -23.54 9.21
N ASN A 36 18.80 -24.22 9.03
CA ASN A 36 19.16 -24.77 7.73
C ASN A 36 18.81 -26.26 7.72
N ILE A 37 17.92 -26.75 6.85
CA ILE A 37 17.45 -28.14 6.84
C ILE A 37 18.44 -29.14 6.22
N ASP A 38 19.36 -28.67 5.36
CA ASP A 38 20.41 -29.54 4.81
C ASP A 38 21.40 -29.94 5.90
N LYS A 39 21.57 -29.03 6.85
CA LYS A 39 22.44 -29.16 7.98
C LYS A 39 21.56 -29.58 9.17
N ASN A 40 21.91 -30.58 9.97
CA ASN A 40 21.03 -30.92 11.09
C ASN A 40 21.17 -29.90 12.25
N PHE A 41 21.36 -28.61 11.98
CA PHE A 41 21.59 -27.62 13.01
C PHE A 41 20.91 -26.27 12.78
N VAL A 42 20.65 -25.57 13.88
CA VAL A 42 20.16 -24.18 13.92
C VAL A 42 21.29 -23.22 14.24
N THR A 43 21.39 -22.15 13.47
CA THR A 43 22.25 -21.00 13.74
C THR A 43 21.50 -19.92 14.51
N LEU A 44 22.00 -19.57 15.69
CA LEU A 44 21.55 -18.42 16.48
C LEU A 44 22.33 -17.18 16.02
N ASP A 45 21.64 -16.23 15.40
CA ASP A 45 22.29 -15.02 14.90
C ASP A 45 22.29 -13.86 15.90
N LYS A 46 21.32 -13.81 16.83
CA LYS A 46 21.21 -12.70 17.80
C LYS A 46 20.25 -12.95 18.96
N ILE A 47 20.78 -13.12 20.17
CA ILE A 47 20.00 -13.35 21.41
C ILE A 47 19.85 -12.02 22.17
N LEU A 48 18.62 -11.67 22.55
CA LEU A 48 18.29 -10.56 23.44
C LEU A 48 17.66 -11.13 24.71
N ASP A 49 18.30 -10.84 25.84
CA ASP A 49 17.74 -11.06 27.16
C ASP A 49 16.89 -9.85 27.55
N ILE A 50 15.62 -10.09 27.88
CA ILE A 50 14.65 -9.05 28.19
C ILE A 50 14.60 -8.77 29.71
N LYS A 51 14.88 -9.79 30.53
CA LYS A 51 14.66 -9.75 31.99
C LYS A 51 15.96 -9.73 32.82
N ASN A 52 17.12 -9.41 32.20
CA ASN A 52 18.44 -9.37 32.84
C ASN A 52 18.74 -10.66 33.62
N ASN A 53 18.39 -11.80 33.03
CA ASN A 53 18.57 -13.08 33.68
C ASN A 53 20.01 -13.56 33.39
N PRO A 54 20.85 -13.81 34.42
CA PRO A 54 22.28 -13.99 34.27
C PRO A 54 22.63 -15.39 33.75
N PHE A 55 22.18 -15.74 32.55
CA PHE A 55 22.84 -16.78 31.78
C PHE A 55 24.14 -16.20 31.19
N LYS A 56 25.18 -16.33 32.02
CA LYS A 56 26.59 -16.30 31.63
C LYS A 56 26.77 -16.93 30.26
N ALA A 57 27.28 -16.15 29.31
CA ALA A 57 27.97 -16.62 28.12
C ALA A 57 27.44 -17.95 27.58
N LEU A 58 26.31 -17.93 26.85
CA LEU A 58 26.14 -18.93 25.82
C LEU A 58 27.47 -18.96 25.03
N PRO A 59 28.09 -20.12 24.81
CA PRO A 59 29.15 -20.21 23.84
C PRO A 59 28.65 -19.55 22.55
N LYS A 60 29.53 -19.21 21.62
CA LYS A 60 29.12 -19.05 20.22
C LYS A 60 28.53 -20.40 19.73
N LEU A 61 27.34 -20.77 20.20
CA LEU A 61 26.49 -21.84 19.73
C LEU A 61 25.90 -21.33 18.43
N SER A 62 26.77 -21.14 17.45
CA SER A 62 26.37 -20.86 16.08
C SER A 62 25.63 -22.06 15.48
N LYS A 63 25.52 -23.21 16.17
CA LYS A 63 24.95 -24.47 15.67
C LYS A 63 24.40 -25.31 16.82
N ILE A 64 23.08 -25.41 16.98
CA ILE A 64 22.39 -26.38 17.86
C ILE A 64 21.94 -27.57 17.01
N ASN A 65 22.30 -28.80 17.37
CA ASN A 65 22.03 -29.99 16.57
C ASN A 65 20.63 -30.59 16.85
N ILE A 66 19.88 -30.91 15.80
CA ILE A 66 18.46 -31.31 15.85
C ILE A 66 18.24 -32.61 15.03
N THR A 67 19.26 -33.47 14.98
CA THR A 67 19.28 -34.74 14.23
C THR A 67 18.07 -35.64 14.50
N ASN A 68 17.50 -35.62 15.70
CA ASN A 68 16.57 -36.64 16.17
C ASN A 68 15.12 -36.44 15.69
N PHE A 69 14.76 -35.28 15.14
CA PHE A 69 13.39 -34.99 14.72
C PHE A 69 13.07 -35.48 13.28
N GLY A 70 14.10 -35.70 12.46
CA GLY A 70 13.98 -36.22 11.09
C GLY A 70 13.75 -35.14 10.02
N LYS A 71 14.55 -35.18 8.95
CA LYS A 71 14.55 -34.15 7.88
C LYS A 71 13.21 -33.99 7.16
N SER A 72 12.49 -35.09 6.90
CA SER A 72 11.22 -35.07 6.17
C SER A 72 10.11 -34.33 6.94
N LYS A 73 10.08 -34.47 8.26
CA LYS A 73 9.12 -33.81 9.14
C LYS A 73 9.43 -32.31 9.25
N LEU A 74 10.71 -31.93 9.33
CA LEU A 74 11.12 -30.51 9.32
C LEU A 74 10.74 -29.85 8.01
N LYS A 75 10.90 -30.57 6.89
CA LYS A 75 10.54 -30.06 5.56
C LYS A 75 9.06 -29.71 5.51
N LEU A 76 8.21 -30.57 6.07
CA LEU A 76 6.77 -30.35 6.11
C LEU A 76 6.41 -29.14 6.99
N LEU A 77 6.93 -29.06 8.22
CA LEU A 77 6.69 -27.90 9.10
C LEU A 77 7.11 -26.57 8.46
N PHE A 78 8.27 -26.56 7.79
CA PHE A 78 8.81 -25.35 7.17
C PHE A 78 8.07 -24.98 5.89
N TYR A 79 7.67 -25.98 5.11
CA TYR A 79 6.83 -25.79 3.93
C TYR A 79 5.47 -25.20 4.32
N ASN A 80 4.87 -25.71 5.40
CA ASN A 80 3.58 -25.24 5.91
C ASN A 80 3.67 -23.94 6.72
N LYS A 81 4.89 -23.46 7.04
CA LYS A 81 5.15 -22.29 7.90
C LYS A 81 4.39 -22.36 9.23
N GLU A 82 4.36 -23.54 9.84
CA GLU A 82 3.67 -23.74 11.11
C GLU A 82 4.38 -22.96 12.23
N ILE A 83 3.60 -22.26 13.06
CA ILE A 83 4.09 -21.74 14.34
C ILE A 83 4.30 -22.93 15.26
N ILE A 84 5.50 -23.03 15.84
CA ILE A 84 5.87 -24.16 16.68
C ILE A 84 5.88 -23.67 18.12
N PHE A 85 4.98 -24.22 18.93
CA PHE A 85 5.00 -24.04 20.38
C PHE A 85 5.40 -25.36 21.05
N VAL A 86 6.38 -25.31 21.93
CA VAL A 86 6.92 -26.47 22.64
C VAL A 86 6.88 -26.19 24.13
N LYS A 87 6.45 -27.19 24.91
CA LYS A 87 6.51 -27.17 26.37
C LYS A 87 7.30 -28.38 26.88
N ASN A 88 8.20 -28.15 27.82
CA ASN A 88 9.01 -29.17 28.46
C ASN A 88 8.08 -30.15 29.19
N ASN A 89 8.38 -31.44 29.10
CA ASN A 89 7.53 -32.56 29.56
C ASN A 89 6.23 -32.82 28.76
N CYS A 90 5.95 -32.11 27.66
CA CYS A 90 4.89 -32.50 26.73
C CYS A 90 5.44 -33.34 25.57
N THR A 91 4.69 -34.34 25.11
CA THR A 91 4.95 -35.08 23.85
C THR A 91 4.62 -34.21 22.65
N THR A 92 5.36 -33.10 22.52
CA THR A 92 5.31 -32.27 21.33
C THR A 92 6.12 -32.95 20.23
N ASN A 93 5.71 -32.70 18.99
CA ASN A 93 6.37 -33.33 17.87
C ASN A 93 7.81 -32.83 17.68
N PHE A 94 8.16 -31.63 18.19
CA PHE A 94 9.39 -30.84 17.98
C PHE A 94 10.26 -30.74 19.25
N PRO A 95 11.58 -30.97 19.17
CA PRO A 95 12.43 -30.97 20.35
C PRO A 95 12.65 -29.56 20.87
N ILE A 96 12.84 -29.45 22.18
CA ILE A 96 13.34 -28.24 22.81
C ILE A 96 14.75 -27.94 22.28
N ILE A 97 14.98 -26.70 21.85
CA ILE A 97 16.24 -26.21 21.28
C ILE A 97 17.22 -25.83 22.39
N LEU A 98 16.74 -25.20 23.46
CA LEU A 98 17.55 -24.75 24.58
C LEU A 98 17.33 -25.64 25.82
N GLU A 99 18.39 -26.28 26.33
CA GLU A 99 18.31 -27.30 27.39
C GLU A 99 17.55 -26.87 28.66
N ASN A 100 17.52 -25.57 28.97
CA ASN A 100 16.85 -25.02 30.17
C ASN A 100 15.52 -24.30 29.88
N ALA A 101 14.99 -24.43 28.66
CA ALA A 101 13.70 -23.86 28.31
C ALA A 101 12.55 -24.68 28.90
N GLU A 102 11.61 -24.00 29.55
CA GLU A 102 10.33 -24.59 29.92
C GLU A 102 9.35 -24.52 28.76
N GLU A 103 9.26 -23.36 28.08
CA GLU A 103 8.44 -23.18 26.88
C GLU A 103 9.25 -22.49 25.78
N GLU A 104 9.04 -22.92 24.54
CA GLU A 104 9.62 -22.30 23.36
C GLU A 104 8.55 -22.00 22.32
N LEU A 105 8.67 -20.85 21.68
CA LEU A 105 7.79 -20.42 20.59
C LEU A 105 8.64 -20.00 19.40
N LEU A 106 8.44 -20.67 18.27
CA LEU A 106 9.08 -20.35 17.00
C LEU A 106 8.03 -19.84 16.01
N ILE A 107 8.23 -18.61 15.56
CA ILE A 107 7.37 -17.95 14.58
C ILE A 107 8.16 -17.79 13.29
N PRO A 108 7.81 -18.49 12.19
CA PRO A 108 8.55 -18.39 10.95
C PRO A 108 8.40 -17.00 10.32
N ILE A 109 9.52 -16.35 10.00
CA ILE A 109 9.55 -15.02 9.38
C ILE A 109 10.06 -15.04 7.93
N LYS A 110 10.84 -16.05 7.52
CA LYS A 110 11.30 -16.19 6.13
C LYS A 110 11.64 -17.62 5.79
N SER A 111 11.39 -18.08 4.56
CA SER A 111 11.88 -19.37 4.08
C SER A 111 12.49 -19.25 2.68
N LYS A 112 13.79 -19.59 2.56
CA LYS A 112 14.51 -19.62 1.27
C LYS A 112 15.20 -20.97 1.11
N ASN A 113 14.68 -21.76 0.17
CA ASN A 113 15.18 -23.11 -0.17
C ASN A 113 15.20 -24.01 1.08
N ASN A 114 16.39 -24.20 1.63
CA ASN A 114 16.69 -25.06 2.76
C ASN A 114 16.96 -24.26 4.04
N LEU A 115 16.75 -22.93 4.04
CA LEU A 115 16.93 -22.08 5.21
C LEU A 115 15.60 -21.43 5.60
N THR A 116 15.17 -21.64 6.84
CA THR A 116 14.00 -20.99 7.44
C THR A 116 14.44 -20.12 8.61
N THR A 117 14.08 -18.84 8.59
CA THR A 117 14.33 -17.90 9.67
C THR A 117 13.10 -17.84 10.58
N PHE A 118 13.31 -17.90 11.89
CA PHE A 118 12.28 -17.80 12.92
C PHE A 118 12.59 -16.65 13.89
N ILE A 119 11.54 -15.99 14.38
CA ILE A 119 11.59 -15.36 15.70
C ILE A 119 11.44 -16.49 16.72
N TYR A 120 12.38 -16.57 17.64
CA TYR A 120 12.41 -17.54 18.71
C TYR A 120 12.22 -16.83 20.04
N MET A 121 11.26 -17.31 20.82
CA MET A 121 11.02 -16.89 22.18
C MET A 121 11.11 -18.09 23.10
N CYS A 122 11.63 -17.86 24.30
CA CYS A 122 11.75 -18.91 25.31
C CYS A 122 11.44 -18.37 26.69
N SER A 123 10.67 -19.15 27.47
CA SER A 123 10.64 -19.05 28.92
C SER A 123 11.53 -20.12 29.54
N LEU A 124 12.18 -19.77 30.66
CA LEU A 124 13.16 -20.60 31.33
C LEU A 124 12.54 -21.25 32.58
N ASP A 125 12.97 -22.47 32.89
CA ASP A 125 12.53 -23.31 34.02
C ASP A 125 12.76 -22.70 35.43
N THR A 126 13.21 -21.45 35.51
CA THR A 126 13.55 -20.76 36.77
C THR A 126 12.55 -19.69 37.17
N ASN A 127 11.62 -19.33 36.30
CA ASN A 127 10.63 -18.28 36.52
C ASN A 127 9.25 -18.87 36.22
N ASP A 128 8.21 -18.63 37.03
CA ASP A 128 6.80 -19.01 36.73
C ASP A 128 6.21 -18.26 35.50
N ASN A 129 7.04 -17.92 34.51
CA ASN A 129 6.70 -17.21 33.30
C ASN A 129 6.29 -18.20 32.21
N HIS A 130 5.04 -18.10 31.78
CA HIS A 130 4.55 -18.81 30.60
C HIS A 130 4.43 -17.85 29.42
N ILE A 131 4.77 -18.36 28.24
CA ILE A 131 4.61 -17.64 26.98
C ILE A 131 3.11 -17.49 26.70
N ASN A 132 2.65 -16.25 26.57
CA ASN A 132 1.24 -15.98 26.28
C ASN A 132 0.95 -16.09 24.77
N ILE A 133 0.48 -17.25 24.33
CA ILE A 133 0.20 -17.58 22.93
C ILE A 133 -1.05 -16.85 22.39
N ASP A 134 -1.97 -16.41 23.25
CA ASP A 134 -3.20 -15.73 22.82
C ASP A 134 -2.89 -14.43 22.05
N PHE A 135 -1.72 -13.83 22.28
CA PHE A 135 -1.24 -12.68 21.54
C PHE A 135 -0.98 -12.93 20.05
N ILE A 136 -0.82 -14.18 19.61
CA ILE A 136 -0.58 -14.51 18.19
C ILE A 136 -1.71 -13.99 17.29
N ASN A 137 -2.95 -14.04 17.79
CA ASN A 137 -4.12 -13.61 17.02
C ASN A 137 -4.40 -12.10 17.13
N ASN A 138 -3.63 -11.37 17.92
CA ASN A 138 -3.80 -9.94 18.16
C ASN A 138 -3.32 -9.10 16.96
N ASP A 139 -4.12 -8.14 16.50
CA ASP A 139 -3.77 -7.30 15.35
C ASP A 139 -2.52 -6.44 15.61
N ASN A 140 -2.33 -5.92 16.82
CA ASN A 140 -1.11 -5.18 17.18
C ASN A 140 0.14 -6.06 17.10
N PHE A 141 0.02 -7.33 17.46
CA PHE A 141 1.12 -8.27 17.33
C PHE A 141 1.45 -8.54 15.86
N LYS A 142 0.43 -8.68 14.99
CA LYS A 142 0.65 -8.80 13.54
C LYS A 142 1.44 -7.60 13.02
N TYR A 143 1.05 -6.37 13.36
CA TYR A 143 1.80 -5.16 12.97
C TYR A 143 3.26 -5.17 13.46
N LEU A 144 3.49 -5.60 14.70
CA LEU A 144 4.83 -5.66 15.27
C LEU A 144 5.69 -6.75 14.59
N LEU A 145 5.10 -7.91 14.30
CA LEU A 145 5.71 -8.99 13.54
C LEU A 145 6.07 -8.52 12.12
N TYR A 146 5.16 -7.80 11.44
CA TYR A 146 5.43 -7.15 10.15
C TYR A 146 6.62 -6.22 10.22
N SER A 147 6.66 -5.35 11.23
CA SER A 147 7.76 -4.40 11.41
C SER A 147 9.11 -5.12 11.55
N ILE A 148 9.16 -6.25 12.26
CA ILE A 148 10.38 -7.06 12.39
C ILE A 148 10.75 -7.75 11.08
N ILE A 149 9.79 -8.40 10.40
CA ILE A 149 10.04 -9.07 9.11
C ILE A 149 10.64 -8.07 8.14
N ASN A 150 9.97 -6.94 7.96
CA ASN A 150 10.38 -5.88 7.04
C ASN A 150 11.76 -5.30 7.41
N THR A 151 12.01 -5.02 8.69
CA THR A 151 13.32 -4.53 9.14
C THR A 151 14.43 -5.58 8.92
N TYR A 152 14.11 -6.86 9.10
CA TYR A 152 15.02 -7.96 8.84
C TYR A 152 15.32 -8.10 7.34
N GLU A 153 14.29 -8.07 6.47
CA GLU A 153 14.49 -8.11 5.01
C GLU A 153 15.37 -6.96 4.53
N MET A 154 15.10 -5.75 5.02
CA MET A 154 15.88 -4.55 4.76
C MET A 154 17.37 -4.71 5.13
N TYR A 155 17.67 -5.36 6.26
CA TYR A 155 19.04 -5.63 6.68
C TYR A 155 19.80 -6.52 5.67
N PHE A 156 19.14 -7.54 5.12
CA PHE A 156 19.75 -8.46 4.15
C PHE A 156 19.81 -7.90 2.72
N LEU A 157 18.81 -7.12 2.29
CA LEU A 157 18.77 -6.49 0.97
C LEU A 157 19.68 -5.27 0.84
N SER A 158 20.35 -4.86 1.91
CA SER A 158 21.24 -3.69 1.96
C SER A 158 22.37 -3.69 0.90
N HIS A 159 22.65 -4.83 0.26
CA HIS A 159 23.66 -4.96 -0.80
C HIS A 159 23.08 -4.80 -2.22
N GLU A 160 21.76 -4.86 -2.36
CA GLU A 160 21.02 -4.70 -3.63
C GLU A 160 20.12 -3.47 -3.54
N LYS A 161 20.68 -2.31 -3.89
CA LYS A 161 19.99 -1.00 -3.79
C LYS A 161 18.58 -1.01 -4.39
N ASN A 162 18.40 -1.63 -5.56
CA ASN A 162 17.10 -1.68 -6.24
C ASN A 162 16.05 -2.47 -5.46
N GLU A 163 16.39 -3.64 -4.91
CA GLU A 163 15.44 -4.40 -4.09
C GLU A 163 15.11 -3.65 -2.80
N LEU A 164 16.10 -3.00 -2.19
CA LEU A 164 15.92 -2.18 -0.99
C LEU A 164 14.89 -1.05 -1.18
N ILE A 165 14.91 -0.37 -2.33
CA ILE A 165 13.97 0.74 -2.55
C ILE A 165 12.54 0.24 -2.76
N PHE A 166 12.34 -0.91 -3.41
CA PHE A 166 11.01 -1.49 -3.55
C PHE A 166 10.45 -1.95 -2.21
N GLU A 167 11.28 -2.54 -1.35
CA GLU A 167 10.87 -2.87 0.02
C GLU A 167 10.52 -1.62 0.83
N LEU A 168 11.28 -0.54 0.69
CA LEU A 168 10.96 0.73 1.33
C LEU A 168 9.61 1.29 0.85
N ILE A 169 9.35 1.28 -0.46
CA ILE A 169 8.07 1.72 -1.03
C ILE A 169 6.93 0.84 -0.49
N TYR A 170 7.15 -0.47 -0.41
CA TYR A 170 6.20 -1.42 0.12
C TYR A 170 5.85 -1.16 1.59
N ILE A 171 6.85 -1.10 2.46
CA ILE A 171 6.68 -0.82 3.88
C ILE A 171 5.96 0.52 4.09
N MET A 172 6.39 1.55 3.36
CA MET A 172 5.78 2.87 3.45
C MET A 172 4.31 2.83 3.07
N THR A 173 3.98 2.17 1.95
CA THR A 173 2.59 2.07 1.47
C THR A 173 1.70 1.36 2.48
N GLU A 174 2.18 0.29 3.09
CA GLU A 174 1.43 -0.48 4.07
C GLU A 174 1.16 0.33 5.35
N ILE A 175 2.16 1.07 5.84
CA ILE A 175 1.97 1.93 7.00
C ILE A 175 1.07 3.13 6.66
N LEU A 176 1.21 3.72 5.45
CA LEU A 176 0.34 4.80 4.99
C LEU A 176 -1.09 4.32 4.80
N LYS A 177 -1.34 3.08 4.35
CA LYS A 177 -2.67 2.48 4.32
C LYS A 177 -3.33 2.49 5.68
N GLU A 178 -2.58 2.19 6.74
CA GLU A 178 -3.07 2.21 8.12
C GLU A 178 -3.26 3.63 8.66
N LYS A 179 -2.32 4.53 8.37
CA LYS A 179 -2.33 5.89 8.89
C LYS A 179 -3.27 6.81 8.12
N GLU A 180 -3.26 6.81 6.80
CA GLU A 180 -4.02 7.67 5.89
C GLU A 180 -4.77 6.81 4.85
N PRO A 181 -5.79 6.02 5.26
CA PRO A 181 -6.45 5.03 4.38
C PRO A 181 -7.13 5.66 3.14
N LEU A 182 -7.43 6.96 3.17
CA LEU A 182 -8.01 7.70 2.05
C LEU A 182 -6.98 8.17 1.01
N MET A 183 -5.68 8.06 1.30
CA MET A 183 -4.59 8.56 0.44
C MET A 183 -3.67 7.44 -0.08
N VAL A 184 -4.14 6.19 -0.12
CA VAL A 184 -3.32 5.04 -0.56
C VAL A 184 -2.77 5.17 -1.99
N PHE A 185 -3.51 5.84 -2.88
CA PHE A 185 -3.08 6.05 -4.28
C PHE A 185 -2.15 7.26 -4.45
N HIS A 186 -2.13 8.17 -3.47
CA HIS A 186 -1.51 9.48 -3.61
C HIS A 186 -0.02 9.43 -4.02
N PRO A 187 0.86 8.63 -3.36
CA PRO A 187 2.26 8.61 -3.73
C PRO A 187 2.49 8.11 -5.17
N TYR A 188 1.67 7.18 -5.64
CA TYR A 188 1.74 6.61 -6.99
C TYR A 188 1.30 7.61 -8.05
N ASN A 189 0.29 8.43 -7.74
CA ASN A 189 -0.16 9.49 -8.63
C ASN A 189 0.85 10.62 -8.73
N VAL A 190 1.39 11.07 -7.60
CA VAL A 190 2.46 12.09 -7.57
C VAL A 190 3.65 11.62 -8.37
N ALA A 191 4.07 10.36 -8.22
CA ALA A 191 5.16 9.78 -9.00
C ALA A 191 4.87 9.77 -10.51
N ASP A 192 3.68 9.33 -10.91
CA ASP A 192 3.27 9.27 -12.31
C ASP A 192 3.18 10.67 -12.96
N ILE A 193 2.56 11.62 -12.27
CA ILE A 193 2.46 13.02 -12.71
C ILE A 193 3.85 13.65 -12.81
N SER A 194 4.70 13.47 -11.79
CA SER A 194 6.07 13.98 -11.77
C SER A 194 6.90 13.43 -12.93
N LYS A 195 6.80 12.12 -13.21
CA LYS A 195 7.45 11.47 -14.35
C LYS A 195 6.98 12.08 -15.68
N LYS A 196 5.67 12.28 -15.86
CA LYS A 196 5.12 12.87 -17.10
C LYS A 196 5.57 14.32 -17.28
N ILE A 197 5.61 15.12 -16.21
CA ILE A 197 6.14 16.49 -16.23
C ILE A 197 7.63 16.48 -16.61
N ALA A 198 8.44 15.62 -16.00
CA ALA A 198 9.86 15.49 -16.30
C ALA A 198 10.12 15.10 -17.77
N ILE A 199 9.32 14.19 -18.33
CA ILE A 199 9.35 13.84 -19.76
C ILE A 199 8.98 15.05 -20.62
N GLN A 200 7.94 15.79 -20.26
CA GLN A 200 7.50 16.99 -20.97
C GLN A 200 8.56 18.10 -20.96
N LEU A 201 9.33 18.22 -19.87
CA LEU A 201 10.51 19.08 -19.73
C LEU A 201 11.76 18.53 -20.43
N LYS A 202 11.68 17.35 -21.07
CA LYS A 202 12.77 16.71 -21.81
C LYS A 202 13.99 16.39 -20.94
N LEU A 203 13.77 16.05 -19.67
CA LEU A 203 14.85 15.59 -18.80
C LEU A 203 15.37 14.22 -19.25
N ASN A 204 16.60 13.89 -18.87
CA ASN A 204 17.20 12.60 -19.18
C ASN A 204 16.54 11.46 -18.37
N TYR A 205 16.63 10.22 -18.86
CA TYR A 205 16.00 9.06 -18.23
C TYR A 205 16.46 8.82 -16.77
N SER A 206 17.72 9.11 -16.44
CA SER A 206 18.21 8.94 -15.07
C SER A 206 17.56 9.93 -14.10
N SER A 207 17.40 11.19 -14.51
CA SER A 207 16.68 12.20 -13.73
C SER A 207 15.21 11.85 -13.59
N ILE A 208 14.56 11.41 -14.69
CA ILE A 208 13.15 10.98 -14.66
C ILE A 208 12.94 9.83 -13.67
N ASP A 209 13.83 8.84 -13.65
CA ASP A 209 13.76 7.72 -12.71
C ASP A 209 13.90 8.18 -11.25
N LYS A 210 14.83 9.10 -10.96
CA LYS A 210 14.98 9.64 -9.60
C LYS A 210 13.77 10.48 -9.17
N ILE A 211 13.21 11.28 -10.08
CA ILE A 211 12.00 12.08 -9.84
C ILE A 211 10.80 11.16 -9.54
N TYR A 212 10.64 10.10 -10.33
CA TYR A 212 9.59 9.11 -10.12
C TYR A 212 9.72 8.44 -8.74
N LEU A 213 10.92 7.99 -8.38
CA LEU A 213 11.18 7.40 -7.07
C LEU A 213 11.00 8.41 -5.92
N ALA A 214 11.41 9.66 -6.10
CA ALA A 214 11.20 10.72 -5.12
C ALA A 214 9.70 11.05 -4.95
N GLY A 215 8.92 11.04 -6.04
CA GLY A 215 7.46 11.17 -5.97
C GLY A 215 6.79 10.04 -5.20
N LEU A 216 7.25 8.79 -5.37
CA LEU A 216 6.75 7.65 -4.57
C LEU A 216 7.08 7.82 -3.08
N LEU A 217 8.20 8.44 -2.74
CA LEU A 217 8.75 8.47 -1.39
C LEU A 217 8.63 9.83 -0.68
N HIS A 218 8.04 10.84 -1.32
CA HIS A 218 8.04 12.22 -0.82
C HIS A 218 7.47 12.35 0.60
N ASP A 219 6.43 11.58 0.87
CA ASP A 219 5.74 11.55 2.15
C ASP A 219 6.28 10.47 3.13
N MET A 220 7.40 9.81 2.82
CA MET A 220 7.96 8.76 3.69
C MET A 220 8.24 9.25 5.12
N GLY A 221 8.51 10.55 5.32
CA GLY A 221 8.68 11.09 6.67
C GLY A 221 7.41 11.11 7.52
N LYS A 222 6.21 10.99 6.92
CA LYS A 222 4.93 10.87 7.66
C LYS A 222 4.88 9.59 8.53
N LEU A 223 5.74 8.61 8.23
CA LEU A 223 5.96 7.45 9.10
C LEU A 223 6.36 7.87 10.53
N CYS A 224 7.09 8.99 10.68
CA CYS A 224 7.52 9.54 11.96
C CYS A 224 6.49 10.48 12.61
N ILE A 225 5.38 10.80 11.94
CA ILE A 225 4.34 11.69 12.47
C ILE A 225 3.23 10.88 13.14
N ASN A 226 2.69 11.40 14.25
CA ASN A 226 1.60 10.77 14.98
C ASN A 226 0.31 10.76 14.15
N LYS A 227 -0.40 9.63 14.13
CA LYS A 227 -1.66 9.44 13.40
C LYS A 227 -2.75 10.45 13.78
N ASN A 228 -2.79 10.89 15.05
CA ASN A 228 -3.75 11.87 15.55
C ASN A 228 -3.51 13.28 14.99
N ILE A 229 -2.26 13.60 14.65
CA ILE A 229 -1.92 14.86 13.97
C ILE A 229 -2.25 14.74 12.48
N LEU A 230 -1.90 13.61 11.84
CA LEU A 230 -2.13 13.38 10.41
C LEU A 230 -3.62 13.38 10.03
N ASN A 231 -4.48 12.75 10.83
CA ASN A 231 -5.90 12.57 10.53
C ASN A 231 -6.81 13.51 11.32
N LYS A 232 -6.28 14.60 11.86
CA LYS A 232 -7.10 15.54 12.62
C LYS A 232 -8.15 16.16 11.70
N THR A 233 -9.41 16.09 12.11
CA THR A 233 -10.54 16.68 11.35
C THR A 233 -10.71 18.17 11.61
N ASP A 234 -10.28 18.64 12.78
CA ASP A 234 -10.22 20.06 13.13
C ASP A 234 -8.92 20.70 12.66
N ASN A 235 -8.88 22.04 12.67
CA ASN A 235 -7.66 22.77 12.37
C ASN A 235 -6.50 22.35 13.29
N LEU A 236 -5.32 22.20 12.69
CA LEU A 236 -4.08 21.97 13.43
C LEU A 236 -3.72 23.25 14.21
N THR A 237 -3.29 23.07 15.45
CA THR A 237 -2.61 24.12 16.21
C THR A 237 -1.27 24.44 15.56
N GLU A 238 -0.70 25.60 15.86
CA GLU A 238 0.61 26.01 15.31
C GLU A 238 1.71 24.98 15.60
N ASN A 239 1.73 24.43 16.82
CA ASN A 239 2.70 23.40 17.23
C ASN A 239 2.50 22.09 16.45
N GLU A 240 1.25 21.63 16.28
CA GLU A 240 0.96 20.43 15.47
C GLU A 240 1.34 20.65 14.00
N TYR A 241 1.14 21.86 13.48
CA TYR A 241 1.53 22.21 12.13
C TYR A 241 3.05 22.23 11.94
N ILE A 242 3.81 22.74 12.92
CA ILE A 242 5.28 22.66 12.94
C ILE A 242 5.72 21.19 12.90
N ILE A 243 5.15 20.34 13.76
CA ILE A 243 5.47 18.90 13.78
C ILE A 243 5.16 18.25 12.43
N LEU A 244 4.03 18.60 11.81
CA LEU A 244 3.66 18.06 10.50
C LEU A 244 4.68 18.41 9.41
N LYS A 245 5.21 19.65 9.39
CA LYS A 245 6.22 20.09 8.41
C LYS A 245 7.52 19.29 8.48
N GLU A 246 7.88 18.78 9.67
CA GLU A 246 9.10 17.99 9.88
C GLU A 246 9.14 16.70 9.07
N HIS A 247 8.01 16.22 8.49
CA HIS A 247 8.02 15.02 7.65
C HIS A 247 9.02 15.15 6.47
N SER A 248 9.19 16.35 5.91
CA SER A 248 10.19 16.59 4.86
C SER A 248 11.62 16.29 5.34
N ILE A 249 11.96 16.73 6.55
CA ILE A 249 13.25 16.50 7.21
C ILE A 249 13.40 15.03 7.62
N TYR A 250 12.36 14.41 8.15
CA TYR A 250 12.37 12.99 8.49
C TYR A 250 12.59 12.12 7.26
N GLY A 251 11.90 12.40 6.15
CA GLY A 251 12.10 11.73 4.86
C GLY A 251 13.55 11.85 4.36
N TYR A 252 14.11 13.06 4.41
CA TYR A 252 15.53 13.29 4.11
C TYR A 252 16.44 12.42 4.99
N ASN A 253 16.23 12.42 6.31
CA ASN A 253 17.07 11.70 7.25
C ASN A 253 17.00 10.17 7.07
N LEU A 254 15.84 9.64 6.68
CA LEU A 254 15.65 8.22 6.38
C LEU A 254 16.40 7.79 5.12
N LEU A 255 16.48 8.65 4.10
CA LEU A 255 16.98 8.27 2.77
C LEU A 255 18.40 8.76 2.45
N LYS A 256 18.91 9.82 3.11
CA LYS A 256 20.15 10.51 2.71
C LYS A 256 21.40 9.62 2.59
N ASN A 257 21.50 8.56 3.40
CA ASN A 257 22.65 7.66 3.37
C ASN A 257 22.50 6.52 2.34
N ILE A 258 21.32 6.35 1.76
CA ILE A 258 20.98 5.30 0.78
C ILE A 258 20.88 5.92 -0.62
N TYR A 259 20.09 6.99 -0.73
CA TYR A 259 19.78 7.74 -1.94
C TYR A 259 19.82 9.24 -1.66
N TYR A 260 21.02 9.82 -1.68
CA TYR A 260 21.23 11.22 -1.33
C TYR A 260 20.39 12.18 -2.19
N ASP A 261 20.45 12.06 -3.52
CA ASP A 261 19.72 12.95 -4.43
C ASP A 261 18.20 12.89 -4.19
N ILE A 262 17.64 11.67 -4.07
CA ILE A 262 16.22 11.46 -3.79
C ILE A 262 15.85 12.09 -2.44
N ALA A 263 16.67 11.89 -1.41
CA ALA A 263 16.45 12.49 -0.11
C ALA A 263 16.43 14.02 -0.19
N VAL A 264 17.33 14.64 -0.96
CA VAL A 264 17.35 16.10 -1.19
C VAL A 264 16.08 16.56 -1.88
N TYR A 265 15.62 15.84 -2.91
CA TYR A 265 14.39 16.19 -3.62
C TYR A 265 13.18 16.19 -2.69
N ILE A 266 13.10 15.17 -1.82
CA ILE A 266 12.08 15.01 -0.80
C ILE A 266 12.21 16.08 0.30
N LYS A 267 13.41 16.49 0.68
CA LYS A 267 13.57 17.54 1.70
C LYS A 267 12.88 18.83 1.27
N TYR A 268 12.96 19.17 -0.01
CA TYR A 268 12.58 20.50 -0.53
C TYR A 268 11.28 20.54 -1.33
N HIS A 269 10.50 19.46 -1.39
CA HIS A 269 9.27 19.42 -2.21
C HIS A 269 8.14 20.35 -1.69
N HIS A 270 8.26 20.89 -0.48
CA HIS A 270 7.37 21.91 0.07
C HIS A 270 7.99 23.32 0.12
N GLU A 271 9.19 23.50 -0.45
CA GLU A 271 9.70 24.84 -0.72
C GLU A 271 8.85 25.53 -1.80
N LYS A 272 8.79 26.85 -1.74
CA LYS A 272 8.00 27.68 -2.66
C LYS A 272 8.90 28.70 -3.33
N ILE A 273 8.59 29.05 -4.57
CA ILE A 273 9.39 30.01 -5.36
C ILE A 273 9.61 31.35 -4.63
N ASP A 274 8.61 31.83 -3.89
CA ASP A 274 8.69 33.07 -3.10
C ASP A 274 9.47 32.95 -1.77
N GLY A 275 9.88 31.74 -1.38
CA GLY A 275 10.57 31.42 -0.13
C GLY A 275 9.69 31.43 1.11
N THR A 276 8.36 31.33 0.96
CA THR A 276 7.43 31.10 2.08
C THR A 276 7.18 29.61 2.34
N GLY A 277 8.01 28.75 1.74
CA GLY A 277 7.99 27.30 1.88
C GLY A 277 8.72 26.83 3.13
N TYR A 278 9.03 25.54 3.19
CA TYR A 278 9.81 24.92 4.26
C TYR A 278 10.56 23.70 3.70
N PRO A 279 11.60 23.18 4.37
CA PRO A 279 12.10 23.54 5.71
C PRO A 279 13.09 24.71 5.79
N ASP A 280 13.82 25.02 4.71
CA ASP A 280 14.95 25.96 4.73
C ASP A 280 14.57 27.35 4.16
N ASN A 281 13.36 27.52 3.61
CA ASN A 281 12.85 28.75 2.98
C ASN A 281 13.64 29.15 1.72
N LEU A 282 14.04 28.15 0.94
CA LEU A 282 14.76 28.34 -0.33
C LEU A 282 13.91 29.12 -1.33
N LYS A 283 14.56 29.92 -2.19
CA LYS A 283 13.90 30.78 -3.18
C LYS A 283 14.32 30.47 -4.61
N GLY A 284 13.37 30.55 -5.53
CA GLY A 284 13.62 30.48 -6.97
C GLY A 284 14.52 29.29 -7.35
N ASP A 285 15.74 29.59 -7.81
CA ASP A 285 16.71 28.61 -8.33
C ASP A 285 17.50 27.87 -7.24
N GLU A 286 17.37 28.26 -5.97
CA GLU A 286 17.92 27.49 -4.85
C GLU A 286 17.18 26.16 -4.66
N ILE A 287 15.93 26.09 -5.09
CA ILE A 287 15.09 24.89 -5.00
C ILE A 287 15.46 23.95 -6.16
N PRO A 288 15.80 22.68 -5.89
CA PRO A 288 16.05 21.70 -6.95
C PRO A 288 14.87 21.59 -7.92
N LEU A 289 15.15 21.50 -9.22
CA LEU A 289 14.12 21.35 -10.24
C LEU A 289 13.22 20.12 -9.98
N GLU A 290 13.82 19.03 -9.51
CA GLU A 290 13.13 17.81 -9.15
C GLU A 290 12.13 18.04 -8.00
N SER A 291 12.49 18.84 -6.99
CA SER A 291 11.58 19.24 -5.90
C SER A 291 10.44 20.12 -6.42
N LYS A 292 10.74 21.06 -7.32
CA LYS A 292 9.71 21.90 -7.97
C LYS A 292 8.69 21.04 -8.74
N ILE A 293 9.17 20.01 -9.45
CA ILE A 293 8.30 19.06 -10.18
C ILE A 293 7.40 18.28 -9.21
N ILE A 294 7.96 17.73 -8.13
CA ILE A 294 7.20 16.96 -7.13
C ILE A 294 6.16 17.85 -6.45
N SER A 295 6.51 19.10 -6.12
CA SER A 295 5.62 20.07 -5.49
C SER A 295 4.36 20.34 -6.34
N VAL A 296 4.56 20.56 -7.64
CA VAL A 296 3.45 20.75 -8.58
C VAL A 296 2.61 19.47 -8.72
N ALA A 297 3.25 18.31 -8.78
CA ALA A 297 2.57 17.03 -8.89
C ALA A 297 1.72 16.69 -7.64
N ASP A 298 2.24 16.93 -6.44
CA ASP A 298 1.51 16.78 -5.17
C ASP A 298 0.28 17.70 -5.13
N ALA A 299 0.46 18.97 -5.51
CA ALA A 299 -0.63 19.92 -5.57
C ALA A 299 -1.73 19.49 -6.58
N ILE A 300 -1.34 18.99 -7.76
CA ILE A 300 -2.29 18.47 -8.75
C ILE A 300 -3.06 17.29 -8.19
N ASP A 301 -2.40 16.29 -7.62
CA ASP A 301 -3.10 15.13 -7.06
C ASP A 301 -4.02 15.54 -5.90
N ALA A 302 -3.60 16.45 -5.04
CA ALA A 302 -4.43 16.96 -3.94
C ALA A 302 -5.68 17.74 -4.42
N MET A 303 -5.60 18.43 -5.55
CA MET A 303 -6.74 19.17 -6.14
C MET A 303 -7.66 18.25 -6.95
N TYR A 304 -7.10 17.20 -7.56
CA TYR A 304 -7.81 16.28 -8.45
C TYR A 304 -8.46 15.13 -7.69
N ALA A 305 -7.74 14.50 -6.77
CA ALA A 305 -8.28 13.55 -5.81
C ALA A 305 -9.04 14.34 -4.75
N ALA A 306 -10.37 14.29 -4.76
CA ALA A 306 -11.23 14.93 -3.78
C ALA A 306 -10.91 14.44 -2.35
N ARG A 307 -9.94 15.09 -1.69
CA ARG A 307 -9.48 14.77 -0.32
C ARG A 307 -10.49 15.16 0.76
N SER A 308 -11.55 15.89 0.39
CA SER A 308 -12.71 16.12 1.24
C SER A 308 -13.98 15.85 0.43
N TYR A 309 -15.10 15.62 1.11
CA TYR A 309 -16.44 15.38 0.56
C TYR A 309 -16.96 16.46 -0.42
N ASN A 310 -16.13 17.44 -0.79
CA ASN A 310 -16.40 18.46 -1.77
C ASN A 310 -15.85 18.05 -3.15
N THR A 311 -16.70 18.30 -4.15
CA THR A 311 -16.48 18.11 -5.58
C THR A 311 -15.02 18.24 -6.03
N SER A 312 -14.54 17.21 -6.75
CA SER A 312 -13.30 17.30 -7.54
C SER A 312 -13.35 18.58 -8.38
N LYS A 313 -12.32 19.43 -8.31
CA LYS A 313 -12.27 20.66 -9.10
C LYS A 313 -12.34 20.28 -10.59
N SER A 314 -13.11 21.04 -11.38
CA SER A 314 -13.05 20.91 -12.83
C SER A 314 -11.62 21.16 -13.30
N LEU A 315 -11.25 20.57 -14.43
CA LEU A 315 -9.91 20.76 -15.01
C LEU A 315 -9.61 22.24 -15.25
N ASP A 316 -10.60 23.04 -15.66
CA ASP A 316 -10.43 24.49 -15.84
C ASP A 316 -10.12 25.20 -14.51
N SER A 317 -10.76 24.78 -13.42
CA SER A 317 -10.49 25.29 -12.08
C SER A 317 -9.09 24.92 -11.61
N LEU A 318 -8.66 23.66 -11.85
CA LEU A 318 -7.30 23.20 -11.59
C LEU A 318 -6.26 24.03 -12.37
N VAL A 319 -6.44 24.19 -13.68
CA VAL A 319 -5.54 24.97 -14.54
C VAL A 319 -5.47 26.42 -14.08
N THR A 320 -6.62 27.03 -13.78
CA THR A 320 -6.69 28.42 -13.29
C THR A 320 -5.94 28.57 -11.96
N GLU A 321 -6.09 27.63 -11.04
CA GLU A 321 -5.41 27.66 -9.74
C GLU A 321 -3.89 27.47 -9.87
N LEU A 322 -3.45 26.59 -10.77
CA LEU A 322 -2.03 26.40 -11.08
C LEU A 322 -1.41 27.67 -11.66
N LEU A 323 -2.08 28.30 -12.64
CA LEU A 323 -1.64 29.56 -13.23
C LEU A 323 -1.60 30.71 -12.20
N HIS A 324 -2.60 30.81 -11.32
CA HIS A 324 -2.59 31.80 -10.24
C HIS A 324 -1.48 31.58 -9.19
N SER A 325 -1.03 30.33 -9.05
CA SER A 325 0.02 29.94 -8.11
C SER A 325 1.44 29.96 -8.71
N ALA A 326 1.55 30.14 -10.03
CA ALA A 326 2.82 30.26 -10.74
C ALA A 326 3.62 31.49 -10.25
N ASP A 327 4.94 31.32 -10.19
CA ASP A 327 5.96 32.28 -9.72
C ASP A 327 5.79 32.78 -8.27
N LYS A 328 4.80 32.26 -7.53
CA LYS A 328 4.64 32.47 -6.08
C LYS A 328 4.93 31.18 -5.34
N LYS A 329 4.10 30.16 -5.58
CA LYS A 329 4.26 28.84 -4.98
C LYS A 329 5.08 27.94 -5.89
N PHE A 330 4.76 27.93 -7.18
CA PHE A 330 5.30 26.97 -8.14
C PHE A 330 6.12 27.65 -9.22
N ASP A 331 7.10 26.92 -9.76
CA ASP A 331 7.87 27.35 -10.92
C ASP A 331 6.98 27.40 -12.16
N SER A 332 6.92 28.54 -12.85
CA SER A 332 6.08 28.73 -14.04
C SER A 332 6.41 27.74 -15.16
N THR A 333 7.69 27.40 -15.36
CA THR A 333 8.11 26.44 -16.39
C THR A 333 7.57 25.04 -16.09
N VAL A 334 7.56 24.65 -14.81
CA VAL A 334 7.00 23.37 -14.37
C VAL A 334 5.48 23.37 -14.48
N VAL A 335 4.81 24.48 -14.12
CA VAL A 335 3.35 24.64 -14.27
C VAL A 335 2.93 24.50 -15.73
N ASP A 336 3.62 25.17 -16.66
CA ASP A 336 3.34 25.08 -18.09
C ASP A 336 3.49 23.65 -18.63
N ALA A 337 4.52 22.93 -18.18
CA ALA A 337 4.70 21.52 -18.53
C ALA A 337 3.58 20.64 -17.95
N ALA A 338 3.17 20.89 -16.71
CA ALA A 338 2.10 20.15 -16.06
C ALA A 338 0.74 20.35 -16.75
N ILE A 339 0.40 21.59 -17.12
CA ILE A 339 -0.83 21.90 -17.87
C ILE A 339 -0.86 21.14 -19.20
N LYS A 340 0.25 21.12 -19.94
CA LYS A 340 0.37 20.34 -21.19
C LYS A 340 0.16 18.84 -20.97
N VAL A 341 0.71 18.30 -19.89
CA VAL A 341 0.52 16.88 -19.52
C VAL A 341 -0.94 16.58 -19.24
N ILE A 342 -1.61 17.40 -18.43
CA ILE A 342 -3.02 17.23 -18.03
C ILE A 342 -3.94 17.28 -19.25
N ILE A 343 -3.76 18.26 -20.13
CA ILE A 343 -4.55 18.41 -21.36
C ILE A 343 -4.34 17.19 -22.28
N LYS A 344 -3.10 16.72 -22.42
CA LYS A 344 -2.79 15.56 -23.26
C LYS A 344 -3.38 14.26 -22.71
N SER A 345 -3.38 14.04 -21.39
CA SER A 345 -3.93 12.83 -20.79
C SER A 345 -5.43 12.67 -21.03
N LYS A 346 -6.19 13.76 -21.12
CA LYS A 346 -7.64 13.72 -21.40
C LYS A 346 -7.96 13.12 -22.79
N ASN A 347 -7.02 13.20 -23.73
CA ASN A 347 -7.21 12.73 -25.10
C ASN A 347 -6.85 11.24 -25.31
N ASN A 348 -6.27 10.57 -24.30
CA ASN A 348 -5.87 9.16 -24.39
C ASN A 348 -6.72 8.30 -23.45
N SER A 349 -7.63 7.49 -24.00
CA SER A 349 -8.48 6.56 -23.25
C SER A 349 -7.75 5.29 -22.76
N ILE A 350 -6.54 5.04 -23.24
CA ILE A 350 -5.77 3.82 -22.94
C ILE A 350 -4.65 4.16 -21.97
N TYR A 351 -4.78 3.68 -20.73
CA TYR A 351 -3.67 3.67 -19.78
C TYR A 351 -2.66 2.59 -20.14
N LYS A 352 -1.40 2.99 -20.28
CA LYS A 352 -0.29 2.07 -20.50
C LYS A 352 0.38 1.77 -19.17
N LEU A 353 0.54 0.49 -18.87
CA LEU A 353 1.24 0.00 -17.68
C LEU A 353 2.77 0.15 -17.84
N ASP A 354 3.23 1.40 -17.79
CA ASP A 354 4.62 1.81 -18.08
C ASP A 354 5.41 2.21 -16.84
N ASN A 355 4.75 2.25 -15.68
CA ASN A 355 5.40 2.56 -14.42
C ASN A 355 6.04 1.33 -13.80
N LYS A 356 7.14 1.55 -13.08
CA LYS A 356 7.90 0.48 -12.44
C LYS A 356 7.13 -0.10 -11.24
N VAL A 357 6.33 0.73 -10.58
CA VAL A 357 5.59 0.37 -9.37
C VAL A 357 4.19 0.96 -9.42
N GLU A 358 3.19 0.17 -9.08
CA GLU A 358 1.80 0.58 -9.00
C GLU A 358 1.14 0.00 -7.76
N TRP A 359 0.32 0.82 -7.09
CA TRP A 359 -0.68 0.26 -6.19
C TRP A 359 -1.69 -0.52 -7.02
N SER A 360 -2.07 -1.70 -6.52
CA SER A 360 -3.01 -2.57 -7.21
C SER A 360 -3.78 -3.45 -6.25
N THR A 361 -4.96 -3.86 -6.67
CA THR A 361 -5.78 -4.85 -5.96
C THR A 361 -5.88 -6.10 -6.80
N LEU A 362 -5.43 -7.22 -6.26
CA LEU A 362 -5.63 -8.54 -6.82
C LEU A 362 -6.97 -9.09 -6.36
N THR A 363 -7.84 -9.49 -7.29
CA THR A 363 -9.00 -10.32 -6.98
C THR A 363 -8.79 -11.75 -7.41
N ILE A 364 -9.19 -12.67 -6.53
CA ILE A 364 -9.12 -14.10 -6.77
C ILE A 364 -10.52 -14.66 -6.57
N LYS A 365 -11.05 -15.31 -7.60
CA LYS A 365 -12.34 -16.01 -7.51
C LYS A 365 -12.13 -17.51 -7.52
N THR A 366 -12.67 -18.18 -6.50
CA THR A 366 -12.71 -19.64 -6.41
C THR A 366 -14.13 -20.13 -6.57
N SER A 367 -14.31 -21.45 -6.58
CA SER A 367 -15.64 -22.07 -6.54
C SER A 367 -16.45 -21.75 -5.28
N LYS A 368 -15.79 -21.34 -4.19
CA LYS A 368 -16.41 -21.14 -2.86
C LYS A 368 -16.48 -19.69 -2.41
N ALA A 369 -15.53 -18.84 -2.84
CA ALA A 369 -15.39 -17.48 -2.33
C ALA A 369 -14.69 -16.55 -3.33
N SER A 370 -14.81 -15.24 -3.08
CA SER A 370 -14.06 -14.20 -3.79
C SER A 370 -13.21 -13.42 -2.79
N TYR A 371 -11.97 -13.14 -3.17
CA TYR A 371 -10.99 -12.45 -2.34
C TYR A 371 -10.55 -11.16 -3.04
N SER A 372 -10.29 -10.11 -2.27
CA SER A 372 -9.68 -8.86 -2.73
C SER A 372 -8.49 -8.57 -1.84
N ILE A 373 -7.32 -8.46 -2.46
CA ILE A 373 -6.01 -8.39 -1.78
C ILE A 373 -5.31 -7.15 -2.33
N ASP A 374 -5.06 -6.18 -1.47
CA ASP A 374 -4.33 -4.98 -1.85
C ASP A 374 -2.83 -5.21 -1.83
N GLY A 375 -2.09 -4.60 -2.74
CA GLY A 375 -0.64 -4.69 -2.76
C GLY A 375 0.01 -3.84 -3.83
N ILE A 376 1.27 -4.14 -4.09
CA ILE A 376 2.10 -3.41 -5.03
C ILE A 376 2.44 -4.31 -6.21
N LEU A 377 2.15 -3.82 -7.41
CA LEU A 377 2.64 -4.40 -8.65
C LEU A 377 3.96 -3.74 -9.03
N ARG A 378 5.01 -4.55 -9.16
CA ARG A 378 6.30 -4.16 -9.70
C ARG A 378 6.49 -4.72 -11.10
N LYS A 379 6.93 -3.88 -12.04
CA LYS A 379 7.40 -4.29 -13.36
C LYS A 379 8.91 -4.49 -13.32
N THR A 380 9.38 -5.68 -13.68
CA THR A 380 10.80 -5.97 -13.92
C THR A 380 11.07 -6.03 -15.43
N ASP A 381 12.33 -6.26 -15.81
CA ASP A 381 12.69 -6.43 -17.22
C ASP A 381 12.06 -7.68 -17.86
N SER A 382 11.69 -8.67 -17.05
CA SER A 382 11.23 -9.99 -17.51
C SER A 382 9.81 -10.38 -17.08
N GLU A 383 9.27 -9.79 -16.02
CA GLU A 383 7.98 -10.19 -15.45
C GLU A 383 7.30 -9.06 -14.65
N TYR A 384 6.06 -9.29 -14.26
CA TYR A 384 5.39 -8.49 -13.24
C TYR A 384 5.33 -9.27 -11.93
N ILE A 385 5.58 -8.59 -10.81
CA ILE A 385 5.58 -9.18 -9.47
C ILE A 385 4.59 -8.39 -8.62
N PHE A 386 3.57 -9.05 -8.11
CA PHE A 386 2.63 -8.45 -7.17
C PHE A 386 2.99 -8.86 -5.74
N LYS A 387 3.16 -7.91 -4.81
CA LYS A 387 3.51 -8.15 -3.39
C LYS A 387 2.42 -7.58 -2.49
N SER A 388 1.97 -8.33 -1.48
CA SER A 388 0.96 -7.90 -0.50
C SER A 388 1.24 -8.48 0.88
N ASN A 389 0.94 -7.76 1.97
CA ASN A 389 1.06 -8.34 3.31
C ASN A 389 -0.10 -9.30 3.61
N GLU A 390 -1.25 -9.11 2.97
CA GLU A 390 -2.47 -9.89 3.20
C GLU A 390 -2.35 -11.35 2.70
N PHE A 391 -1.23 -11.72 2.06
CA PHE A 391 -0.97 -13.07 1.54
C PHE A 391 -0.82 -14.17 2.61
N ILE A 392 -0.78 -13.84 3.89
CA ILE A 392 -0.83 -14.84 4.97
C ILE A 392 -2.11 -15.72 4.84
N PHE A 393 -3.15 -15.25 4.14
CA PHE A 393 -4.40 -15.97 3.91
C PHE A 393 -4.48 -16.80 2.61
N LEU A 394 -3.40 -16.92 1.83
CA LEU A 394 -3.40 -17.78 0.62
C LEU A 394 -2.99 -19.23 0.87
N ASN A 395 -2.46 -19.57 2.03
CA ASN A 395 -2.32 -20.99 2.39
C ASN A 395 -3.69 -21.70 2.41
N ASP A 396 -4.79 -20.95 2.58
CA ASP A 396 -6.16 -21.47 2.55
C ASP A 396 -6.76 -21.50 1.13
N ILE A 397 -6.16 -20.83 0.15
CA ILE A 397 -6.63 -20.87 -1.25
C ILE A 397 -5.93 -22.01 -1.98
N ASN A 398 -6.67 -23.08 -2.22
CA ASN A 398 -6.24 -24.13 -3.13
C ASN A 398 -6.12 -23.56 -4.56
N ILE A 399 -4.89 -23.53 -5.08
CA ILE A 399 -4.58 -23.01 -6.42
C ILE A 399 -5.43 -23.71 -7.50
N ALA A 400 -5.73 -25.00 -7.33
CA ALA A 400 -6.55 -25.75 -8.27
C ALA A 400 -8.01 -25.30 -8.32
N ASP A 401 -8.49 -24.61 -7.28
CA ASP A 401 -9.88 -24.11 -7.17
C ASP A 401 -10.05 -22.69 -7.75
N ILE A 402 -8.95 -22.06 -8.20
CA ILE A 402 -8.98 -20.71 -8.75
C ILE A 402 -9.62 -20.73 -10.14
N GLN A 403 -10.75 -20.03 -10.28
CA GLN A 403 -11.48 -19.91 -11.53
C GLN A 403 -10.97 -18.74 -12.37
N CYS A 404 -10.69 -17.59 -11.73
CA CYS A 404 -10.11 -16.44 -12.38
C CYS A 404 -9.38 -15.51 -11.40
N MET A 405 -8.42 -14.76 -11.94
CA MET A 405 -7.75 -13.66 -11.25
C MET A 405 -7.78 -12.40 -12.09
N HIS A 406 -8.05 -11.29 -11.43
CA HIS A 406 -7.96 -9.96 -12.04
C HIS A 406 -7.09 -9.06 -11.18
N LEU A 407 -6.40 -8.15 -11.84
CA LEU A 407 -5.66 -7.09 -11.19
C LEU A 407 -6.35 -5.76 -11.52
N TYR A 408 -6.64 -4.97 -10.51
CA TYR A 408 -7.17 -3.63 -10.64
C TYR A 408 -6.10 -2.62 -10.28
N ILE A 409 -5.91 -1.62 -11.14
CA ILE A 409 -5.04 -0.47 -10.88
C ILE A 409 -5.92 0.76 -10.86
N CYS A 410 -5.98 1.42 -9.71
CA CYS A 410 -6.74 2.63 -9.50
C CYS A 410 -5.78 3.82 -9.47
N LYS A 411 -5.94 4.76 -10.41
CA LYS A 411 -5.21 6.04 -10.38
C LYS A 411 -5.93 7.10 -9.56
N ASN A 412 -7.23 6.98 -9.43
CA ASN A 412 -8.01 7.72 -8.46
C ASN A 412 -9.29 6.92 -8.23
N THR A 413 -10.31 7.52 -7.64
CA THR A 413 -11.56 6.81 -7.39
C THR A 413 -12.40 6.51 -8.65
N ILE A 414 -12.05 7.09 -9.80
CA ILE A 414 -12.80 7.03 -11.07
C ILE A 414 -12.00 6.26 -12.16
N ASP A 415 -10.69 6.49 -12.23
CA ASP A 415 -9.77 5.91 -13.22
C ASP A 415 -9.32 4.52 -12.78
N ILE A 416 -10.14 3.53 -13.12
CA ILE A 416 -9.95 2.13 -12.79
C ILE A 416 -9.67 1.33 -14.05
N TYR A 417 -8.52 0.65 -14.05
CA TYR A 417 -8.06 -0.23 -15.10
C TYR A 417 -8.06 -1.67 -14.60
N GLN A 418 -8.72 -2.55 -15.35
CA GLN A 418 -8.81 -3.96 -15.03
C GLN A 418 -7.91 -4.76 -15.97
N TYR A 419 -7.20 -5.74 -15.40
CA TYR A 419 -6.35 -6.64 -16.13
C TYR A 419 -6.69 -8.09 -15.78
N LYS A 420 -6.76 -8.95 -16.79
CA LYS A 420 -6.74 -10.40 -16.59
C LYS A 420 -5.30 -10.83 -16.45
N ILE A 421 -5.00 -11.63 -15.43
CA ILE A 421 -3.63 -12.12 -15.20
C ILE A 421 -3.55 -13.64 -15.29
N ALA A 422 -2.43 -14.11 -15.82
CA ALA A 422 -1.97 -15.49 -15.65
C ALA A 422 -0.66 -15.44 -14.84
N PHE A 423 -0.47 -16.40 -13.95
CA PHE A 423 0.66 -16.40 -13.02
C PHE A 423 1.53 -17.64 -13.20
N ASN A 424 2.79 -17.53 -12.79
CA ASN A 424 3.75 -18.63 -12.79
C ASN A 424 3.65 -19.42 -11.49
N PHE A 425 3.88 -18.75 -10.36
CA PHE A 425 3.85 -19.36 -9.02
C PHE A 425 3.60 -18.30 -7.95
N PHE A 426 3.16 -18.77 -6.78
CA PHE A 426 3.12 -18.00 -5.54
C PHE A 426 4.38 -18.28 -4.74
N LYS A 427 4.97 -17.24 -4.15
CA LYS A 427 6.09 -17.38 -3.22
C LYS A 427 5.90 -16.43 -2.06
N GLU A 428 5.68 -17.00 -0.88
CA GLU A 428 5.48 -16.23 0.36
C GLU A 428 4.35 -15.21 0.20
N ASN A 429 4.70 -13.93 0.11
CA ASN A 429 3.78 -12.81 -0.02
C ASN A 429 3.87 -12.14 -1.40
N THR A 430 4.36 -12.88 -2.40
CA THR A 430 4.58 -12.44 -3.77
C THR A 430 3.94 -13.37 -4.79
N LEU A 431 3.32 -12.78 -5.80
CA LEU A 431 2.77 -13.44 -6.97
C LEU A 431 3.59 -13.05 -8.20
N HIS A 432 4.20 -14.04 -8.84
CA HIS A 432 4.93 -13.85 -10.10
C HIS A 432 3.95 -14.01 -11.27
N ILE A 433 3.71 -12.91 -11.98
CA ILE A 433 2.73 -12.81 -13.06
C ILE A 433 3.43 -13.09 -14.38
N LYS A 434 2.92 -14.10 -15.09
CA LYS A 434 3.41 -14.54 -16.41
C LYS A 434 2.90 -13.62 -17.51
N GLU A 435 1.59 -13.33 -17.47
CA GLU A 435 0.91 -12.54 -18.50
C GLU A 435 -0.09 -11.59 -17.85
N ILE A 436 -0.18 -10.39 -18.40
CA ILE A 436 -1.12 -9.35 -17.98
C ILE A 436 -1.77 -8.76 -19.22
N HIS A 437 -3.09 -8.88 -19.31
CA HIS A 437 -3.88 -8.42 -20.46
C HIS A 437 -4.95 -7.45 -19.99
N GLN A 438 -4.95 -6.23 -20.52
CA GLN A 438 -5.94 -5.24 -20.14
C GLN A 438 -7.33 -5.65 -20.65
N ILE A 439 -8.34 -5.53 -19.80
CA ILE A 439 -9.74 -5.71 -20.16
C ILE A 439 -10.30 -4.32 -20.47
N GLU A 440 -10.81 -4.15 -21.68
CA GLU A 440 -11.48 -2.91 -22.08
C GLU A 440 -12.96 -2.93 -21.64
N PHE A 441 -13.40 -1.83 -21.05
CA PHE A 441 -14.80 -1.60 -20.69
C PHE A 441 -15.55 -0.93 -21.84
N ASN A 442 -15.62 -1.58 -23.01
CA ASN A 442 -16.18 -0.96 -24.23
C ASN A 442 -17.67 -0.63 -24.14
N ASN A 443 -18.37 -1.16 -23.14
CA ASN A 443 -19.80 -0.91 -22.91
C ASN A 443 -20.07 0.17 -21.85
N TYR A 444 -19.03 0.83 -21.33
CA TYR A 444 -19.16 1.82 -20.28
C TYR A 444 -18.58 3.17 -20.70
N PHE A 445 -19.28 4.21 -20.30
CA PHE A 445 -18.83 5.59 -20.37
C PHE A 445 -18.23 6.00 -19.02
N ASN A 446 -16.99 6.50 -19.05
CA ASN A 446 -16.32 7.05 -17.86
C ASN A 446 -16.82 8.49 -17.63
N LEU A 447 -17.30 8.76 -16.43
CA LEU A 447 -17.63 10.12 -16.02
C LEU A 447 -16.36 10.90 -15.71
N SER A 448 -16.34 12.17 -16.10
CA SER A 448 -15.23 13.08 -15.74
C SER A 448 -15.32 13.60 -14.29
N TRP A 449 -16.35 13.17 -13.53
CA TRP A 449 -16.59 13.57 -12.14
C TRP A 449 -17.30 12.43 -11.38
N ASN A 450 -17.34 12.52 -10.06
CA ASN A 450 -18.15 11.64 -9.23
C ASN A 450 -19.60 12.13 -9.18
N LEU A 451 -20.51 11.42 -9.84
CA LEU A 451 -21.95 11.68 -9.74
C LEU A 451 -22.47 11.11 -8.42
N GLN A 452 -22.95 11.99 -7.54
CA GLN A 452 -23.40 11.60 -6.21
C GLN A 452 -24.74 10.86 -6.28
N GLY A 453 -24.91 9.90 -5.38
CA GLY A 453 -26.16 9.20 -5.21
C GLY A 453 -26.30 8.56 -3.84
N GLU A 454 -27.41 7.85 -3.65
CA GLU A 454 -27.73 7.15 -2.42
C GLU A 454 -28.15 5.72 -2.74
N LEU A 455 -27.46 4.75 -2.14
CA LEU A 455 -27.84 3.35 -2.21
C LEU A 455 -28.93 3.07 -1.19
N ILE A 456 -30.04 2.49 -1.65
CA ILE A 456 -31.25 2.25 -0.87
C ILE A 456 -31.60 0.75 -0.93
N PHE A 457 -31.91 0.17 0.23
CA PHE A 457 -32.41 -1.19 0.35
C PHE A 457 -33.69 -1.21 1.17
N CYS A 458 -34.74 -1.85 0.65
CA CYS A 458 -36.06 -1.90 1.31
C CYS A 458 -36.59 -0.52 1.77
N LYS A 459 -36.35 0.54 0.97
CA LYS A 459 -36.67 1.95 1.26
C LYS A 459 -35.83 2.63 2.34
N PHE A 460 -34.81 1.95 2.88
CA PHE A 460 -33.88 2.56 3.83
C PHE A 460 -32.56 2.91 3.13
N PRO A 461 -32.06 4.14 3.30
CA PRO A 461 -30.75 4.50 2.80
C PRO A 461 -29.67 3.73 3.54
N ILE A 462 -28.73 3.16 2.78
CA ILE A 462 -27.59 2.41 3.29
C ILE A 462 -26.35 3.30 3.34
N SER A 463 -26.05 3.97 2.23
CA SER A 463 -24.81 4.71 2.07
C SER A 463 -24.93 5.72 0.95
N SER A 464 -24.28 6.88 1.12
CA SER A 464 -23.94 7.74 -0.01
C SER A 464 -22.94 7.03 -0.90
N ILE A 465 -23.11 7.20 -2.21
CA ILE A 465 -22.28 6.56 -3.23
C ILE A 465 -21.75 7.59 -4.23
N ALA A 466 -20.62 7.27 -4.83
CA ALA A 466 -20.06 8.03 -5.94
C ALA A 466 -20.06 7.14 -7.19
N ILE A 467 -20.91 7.50 -8.15
CA ILE A 467 -21.03 6.83 -9.45
C ILE A 467 -19.96 7.40 -10.37
N PHE A 468 -19.19 6.53 -11.02
CA PHE A 468 -18.03 6.91 -11.83
C PHE A 468 -18.03 6.31 -13.25
N LYS A 469 -18.79 5.23 -13.48
CA LYS A 469 -19.03 4.69 -14.84
C LYS A 469 -20.49 4.34 -15.06
N LEU A 470 -20.96 4.53 -16.29
CA LEU A 470 -22.32 4.21 -16.71
C LEU A 470 -22.30 3.44 -18.01
N GLY A 471 -22.94 2.28 -18.03
CA GLY A 471 -23.20 1.49 -19.22
C GLY A 471 -24.69 1.45 -19.54
N GLY A 472 -25.03 0.87 -20.70
CA GLY A 472 -26.43 0.71 -21.10
C GLY A 472 -27.24 -0.10 -20.09
N ASP A 473 -26.63 -1.16 -19.53
CA ASP A 473 -27.33 -2.15 -18.69
C ASP A 473 -26.86 -2.18 -17.23
N SER A 474 -25.93 -1.30 -16.86
CA SER A 474 -25.41 -1.22 -15.50
C SER A 474 -24.76 0.13 -15.20
N LEU A 475 -24.49 0.39 -13.93
CA LEU A 475 -23.62 1.47 -13.47
C LEU A 475 -22.59 0.96 -12.48
N MET A 476 -21.48 1.68 -12.34
CA MET A 476 -20.44 1.36 -11.36
C MET A 476 -20.25 2.53 -10.40
N PHE A 477 -20.12 2.19 -9.13
CA PHE A 477 -19.96 3.16 -8.05
C PHE A 477 -19.04 2.61 -6.96
N TYR A 478 -18.57 3.50 -6.10
CA TYR A 478 -17.89 3.10 -4.87
C TYR A 478 -18.55 3.72 -3.63
N CYS A 479 -18.34 3.07 -2.49
CA CYS A 479 -18.70 3.58 -1.17
C CYS A 479 -17.73 3.05 -0.10
N HIS A 480 -17.89 3.51 1.13
CA HIS A 480 -17.02 3.14 2.26
C HIS A 480 -17.58 2.00 3.12
N ILE A 481 -18.69 1.39 2.70
CA ILE A 481 -19.39 0.34 3.46
C ILE A 481 -19.29 -0.98 2.70
N ASN A 482 -18.89 -2.03 3.41
CA ASN A 482 -18.95 -3.38 2.89
C ASN A 482 -20.39 -3.92 2.94
N ILE A 483 -21.02 -4.05 1.78
CA ILE A 483 -22.32 -4.66 1.63
C ILE A 483 -22.15 -6.18 1.61
N LYS A 484 -22.68 -6.86 2.62
CA LYS A 484 -22.54 -8.33 2.78
C LYS A 484 -22.99 -9.07 1.52
N GLU A 485 -22.22 -10.07 1.11
CA GLU A 485 -22.51 -10.93 -0.05
C GLU A 485 -23.87 -11.65 0.06
N SER A 486 -24.37 -11.90 1.26
CA SER A 486 -25.73 -12.43 1.46
C SER A 486 -26.83 -11.49 0.94
N LEU A 487 -26.58 -10.18 0.92
CA LEU A 487 -27.52 -9.15 0.47
C LEU A 487 -27.36 -8.84 -1.02
N THR A 488 -26.20 -9.10 -1.64
CA THR A 488 -25.95 -8.76 -3.06
C THR A 488 -26.84 -9.53 -4.04
N LYS A 489 -27.44 -10.65 -3.60
CA LYS A 489 -28.46 -11.40 -4.35
C LYS A 489 -29.84 -10.74 -4.38
N GLN A 490 -30.01 -9.62 -3.68
CA GLN A 490 -31.27 -8.89 -3.59
C GLN A 490 -31.23 -7.64 -4.49
N PHE A 491 -32.39 -7.02 -4.69
CA PHE A 491 -32.51 -5.79 -5.47
C PHE A 491 -32.28 -4.57 -4.60
N PHE A 492 -31.49 -3.64 -5.15
CA PHE A 492 -31.21 -2.34 -4.56
C PHE A 492 -31.75 -1.25 -5.47
N ASN A 493 -32.04 -0.11 -4.87
CA ASN A 493 -32.33 1.11 -5.59
C ASN A 493 -31.14 2.05 -5.42
N ILE A 494 -30.77 2.74 -6.50
CA ILE A 494 -29.84 3.85 -6.45
C ILE A 494 -30.61 5.10 -6.84
N LYS A 495 -30.63 6.05 -5.92
CA LYS A 495 -31.11 7.40 -6.16
C LYS A 495 -29.93 8.24 -6.66
N ILE A 496 -30.00 8.68 -7.90
CA ILE A 496 -28.98 9.50 -8.58
C ILE A 496 -29.35 10.97 -8.39
N ASN A 497 -28.42 11.77 -7.86
CA ASN A 497 -28.64 13.19 -7.59
C ASN A 497 -28.02 14.05 -8.69
N PHE A 498 -28.83 14.91 -9.33
CA PHE A 498 -28.36 15.89 -10.31
C PHE A 498 -28.33 17.31 -9.72
N GLU A 499 -27.64 18.24 -10.38
CA GLU A 499 -27.34 19.58 -9.83
C GLU A 499 -28.57 20.48 -9.58
N ASN A 500 -29.74 20.16 -10.13
CA ASN A 500 -30.97 20.97 -10.01
C ASN A 500 -31.96 20.40 -8.97
N ASP A 501 -31.48 19.66 -7.97
CA ASP A 501 -32.31 18.87 -7.02
C ASP A 501 -33.24 17.86 -7.69
N ASP A 502 -32.96 17.53 -8.96
CA ASP A 502 -33.63 16.48 -9.70
C ASP A 502 -33.04 15.11 -9.34
N GLU A 503 -33.91 14.13 -9.17
CA GLU A 503 -33.55 12.80 -8.69
C GLU A 503 -34.08 11.73 -9.64
N LEU A 504 -33.24 10.75 -9.98
CA LEU A 504 -33.66 9.57 -10.73
C LEU A 504 -33.36 8.31 -9.94
N ILE A 505 -34.32 7.40 -9.87
CA ILE A 505 -34.15 6.12 -9.17
C ILE A 505 -33.98 5.01 -10.20
N VAL A 506 -32.90 4.25 -10.08
CA VAL A 506 -32.66 3.03 -10.84
C VAL A 506 -32.62 1.83 -9.91
N SER A 507 -33.16 0.71 -10.35
CA SER A 507 -33.18 -0.54 -9.58
C SER A 507 -32.30 -1.59 -10.25
N GLY A 508 -31.64 -2.42 -9.44
CA GLY A 508 -30.78 -3.45 -9.98
C GLY A 508 -30.25 -4.44 -8.98
N ALA A 509 -29.62 -5.48 -9.52
CA ALA A 509 -28.86 -6.45 -8.74
C ALA A 509 -27.43 -5.94 -8.52
N LEU A 510 -26.94 -6.08 -7.30
CA LEU A 510 -25.65 -5.54 -6.90
C LEU A 510 -24.55 -6.61 -7.02
N ILE A 511 -23.41 -6.25 -7.58
CA ILE A 511 -22.23 -7.13 -7.70
C ILE A 511 -21.04 -6.38 -7.11
N GLN A 512 -20.39 -6.97 -6.11
CA GLN A 512 -19.11 -6.45 -5.62
C GLN A 512 -18.00 -6.82 -6.60
N LEU A 513 -17.24 -5.82 -7.03
CA LEU A 513 -16.15 -6.01 -7.99
C LEU A 513 -14.84 -6.28 -7.27
N PHE A 514 -14.45 -5.38 -6.37
CA PHE A 514 -13.25 -5.46 -5.57
C PHE A 514 -13.30 -4.44 -4.42
N LYS A 515 -12.37 -4.57 -3.48
CA LYS A 515 -12.09 -3.56 -2.44
C LYS A 515 -10.67 -3.05 -2.65
N SER A 516 -10.47 -1.73 -2.63
CA SER A 516 -9.14 -1.12 -2.63
C SER A 516 -9.04 -0.08 -1.54
N GLY A 517 -8.11 -0.25 -0.60
CA GLY A 517 -8.00 0.63 0.57
C GLY A 517 -9.29 0.58 1.42
N SER A 518 -9.89 1.75 1.67
CA SER A 518 -11.18 1.87 2.36
C SER A 518 -12.41 1.83 1.43
N ASN A 519 -12.20 1.79 0.11
CA ASN A 519 -13.27 1.87 -0.87
C ASN A 519 -13.71 0.48 -1.33
N TYR A 520 -15.02 0.28 -1.39
CA TYR A 520 -15.67 -0.88 -1.96
C TYR A 520 -16.29 -0.50 -3.30
N TYR A 521 -15.91 -1.20 -4.36
CA TYR A 521 -16.37 -0.93 -5.72
C TYR A 521 -17.43 -1.94 -6.12
N TYR A 522 -18.53 -1.43 -6.66
CA TYR A 522 -19.70 -2.21 -7.03
C TYR A 522 -20.16 -1.91 -8.46
N GLU A 523 -20.77 -2.90 -9.08
CA GLU A 523 -21.58 -2.77 -10.29
C GLU A 523 -23.04 -3.03 -9.90
N LEU A 524 -23.95 -2.12 -10.25
CA LEU A 524 -25.38 -2.36 -10.19
C LEU A 524 -25.87 -2.66 -11.60
N LYS A 525 -26.29 -3.91 -11.84
CA LYS A 525 -26.91 -4.34 -13.09
C LYS A 525 -28.39 -3.99 -13.08
N TYR A 526 -28.83 -3.19 -14.03
CA TYR A 526 -30.20 -2.71 -14.08
C TYR A 526 -31.18 -3.88 -14.23
N VAL A 527 -32.34 -3.71 -13.59
CA VAL A 527 -33.46 -4.65 -13.69
C VAL A 527 -34.70 -3.84 -14.00
N ASN A 528 -35.35 -4.13 -15.12
CA ASN A 528 -36.58 -3.45 -15.57
C ASN A 528 -36.46 -1.92 -15.69
N ILE A 529 -35.28 -1.40 -16.04
CA ILE A 529 -35.14 0.03 -16.34
C ILE A 529 -35.90 0.35 -17.63
N LEU A 530 -36.83 1.31 -17.57
CA LEU A 530 -37.53 1.81 -18.75
C LEU A 530 -36.53 2.50 -19.69
N GLU A 531 -36.68 2.31 -20.99
CA GLU A 531 -35.81 2.93 -22.01
C GLU A 531 -35.80 4.46 -21.89
N THR A 532 -36.95 5.07 -21.59
CA THR A 532 -37.08 6.50 -21.35
C THR A 532 -36.24 7.00 -20.18
N VAL A 533 -36.19 6.26 -19.08
CA VAL A 533 -35.36 6.60 -17.90
C VAL A 533 -33.87 6.47 -18.25
N ARG A 534 -33.51 5.44 -19.03
CA ARG A 534 -32.14 5.24 -19.51
C ARG A 534 -31.70 6.41 -20.40
N GLU A 535 -32.49 6.77 -21.40
CA GLU A 535 -32.23 7.90 -22.29
C GLU A 535 -32.10 9.23 -21.53
N GLU A 536 -32.95 9.43 -20.52
CA GLU A 536 -32.91 10.63 -19.68
C GLU A 536 -31.60 10.74 -18.88
N ILE A 537 -31.14 9.64 -18.27
CA ILE A 537 -29.85 9.58 -17.57
C ILE A 537 -28.71 9.93 -18.53
N PHE A 538 -28.66 9.28 -19.69
CA PHE A 538 -27.61 9.53 -20.67
C PHE A 538 -27.65 10.96 -21.20
N SER A 539 -28.82 11.50 -21.53
CA SER A 539 -28.98 12.86 -22.04
C SER A 539 -28.46 13.91 -21.06
N ARG A 540 -28.85 13.80 -19.77
CA ARG A 540 -28.39 14.71 -18.70
C ARG A 540 -26.86 14.66 -18.53
N ILE A 541 -26.30 13.46 -18.59
CA ILE A 541 -24.86 13.24 -18.39
C ILE A 541 -24.04 13.71 -19.59
N PHE A 542 -24.48 13.42 -20.82
CA PHE A 542 -23.81 13.90 -22.01
C PHE A 542 -23.85 15.43 -22.08
N LYS A 543 -24.95 16.06 -21.68
CA LYS A 543 -25.03 17.53 -21.57
C LYS A 543 -23.99 18.06 -20.59
N LYS A 544 -23.91 17.50 -19.37
CA LYS A 544 -22.93 17.93 -18.36
C LYS A 544 -21.48 17.68 -18.80
N GLN A 545 -21.20 16.52 -19.39
CA GLN A 545 -19.87 16.22 -19.91
C GLN A 545 -19.49 17.15 -21.06
N ALA A 546 -20.44 17.54 -21.91
CA ALA A 546 -20.22 18.54 -22.95
C ALA A 546 -19.91 19.92 -22.36
N GLU A 547 -20.65 20.38 -21.34
CA GLU A 547 -20.34 21.62 -20.60
C GLU A 547 -18.92 21.58 -20.01
N LEU A 548 -18.56 20.46 -19.38
CA LEU A 548 -17.20 20.22 -18.87
C LEU A 548 -16.14 20.04 -19.97
N ASN A 549 -16.52 19.92 -21.25
CA ASN A 549 -15.60 19.80 -22.37
C ASN A 549 -15.53 21.09 -23.21
N ILE A 550 -16.54 21.96 -23.17
CA ILE A 550 -16.59 23.22 -23.93
C ILE A 550 -15.68 24.30 -23.32
N GLY A 551 -15.30 24.21 -22.04
CA GLY A 551 -14.29 25.07 -21.41
C GLY A 551 -12.87 24.99 -22.01
N PHE A 552 -12.64 24.06 -22.95
CA PHE A 552 -11.31 23.68 -23.47
C PHE A 552 -10.84 24.41 -24.73
N LYS A 553 -11.41 25.58 -25.08
CA LYS A 553 -10.92 26.42 -26.18
C LYS A 553 -10.17 27.63 -25.65
N TRP A 554 -8.85 27.51 -25.49
CA TRP A 554 -7.90 28.64 -25.49
C TRP A 554 -6.64 28.25 -26.26
#